data_AF-A0A2A6LYE6-F1
#
_entry.id   AF-A0A2A6LYE6-F1
#
_cell.length_a   1.000
_cell.length_b   1.000
_cell.length_c   1.000
_cell.angle_alpha   90.00
_cell.angle_beta   90.00
_cell.angle_gamma   90.00
#
_symmetry.space_group_name_H-M   'P 1'
#
loop_
_entity.id
_entity.type
_entity.pdbx_description
1 polymer ?
#
loop_
_entity_poly.entity_id
_entity_poly.type
_entity_poly.pdbx_seq_one_letter_code
_entity_poly.pdbx_strand_id
1 'polypeptide(L)'
;MAGNANSGRKQEKPFRDALRMELAAAGEDNKALRKIARALIEKAEAGDMQAIKELADRTDGKVPQALIGDEENPINLIHKIERVIVDAANPDRSGI
;
A
#
# COMPACT_ATOMS: atom_id res chain seq x y z
N MET A 1 13.04 -24.09 4.76
CA MET A 1 12.80 -22.71 4.30
C MET A 1 11.80 -22.04 5.21
N ALA A 2 12.18 -20.95 5.89
CA ALA A 2 11.28 -20.19 6.75
C ALA A 2 10.56 -19.13 5.91
N GLY A 3 9.28 -19.36 5.61
CA GLY A 3 8.41 -18.32 5.07
C GLY A 3 8.20 -17.25 6.12
N ASN A 4 8.37 -15.98 5.76
CA ASN A 4 8.08 -14.84 6.61
C ASN A 4 6.58 -14.85 7.00
N ALA A 5 6.28 -15.38 8.19
CA ALA A 5 4.93 -15.54 8.75
C ALA A 5 4.23 -14.20 9.08
N ASN A 6 4.77 -13.08 8.61
CA ASN A 6 4.37 -11.74 9.01
C ASN A 6 3.71 -10.92 7.89
N SER A 7 3.40 -11.52 6.74
CA SER A 7 2.81 -10.83 5.58
C SER A 7 1.27 -10.76 5.59
N GLY A 8 0.58 -11.55 6.43
CA GLY A 8 -0.88 -11.73 6.33
C GLY A 8 -1.72 -11.31 7.54
N ARG A 9 -1.12 -11.11 8.72
CA ARG A 9 -1.87 -10.62 9.89
C ARG A 9 -1.82 -9.10 9.85
N LYS A 10 -2.95 -8.41 10.06
CA LYS A 10 -2.95 -6.97 10.40
C LYS A 10 -1.95 -6.79 11.55
N GLN A 11 -0.69 -6.49 11.24
CA GLN A 11 0.22 -6.00 12.24
C GLN A 11 -0.46 -4.73 12.73
N GLU A 12 -0.84 -4.76 14.00
CA GLU A 12 -1.17 -3.54 14.72
C GLU A 12 0.01 -2.60 14.43
N LYS A 13 -0.30 -1.48 13.78
CA LYS A 13 0.71 -0.49 13.43
C LYS A 13 0.56 0.57 14.51
N PRO A 14 1.08 0.36 15.74
CA PRO A 14 0.77 1.20 16.89
C PRO A 14 1.06 2.67 16.61
N PHE A 15 2.11 2.94 15.85
CA PHE A 15 2.45 4.29 15.41
C PHE A 15 1.40 4.90 14.46
N ARG A 16 0.91 4.14 13.49
CA ARG A 16 -0.15 4.61 12.57
C ARG A 16 -1.43 4.90 13.34
N ASP A 17 -1.75 4.05 14.32
CA ASP A 17 -2.99 4.17 15.09
C ASP A 17 -2.90 5.37 16.06
N ALA A 18 -1.77 5.58 16.72
CA ALA A 18 -1.49 6.79 17.49
C ALA A 18 -1.57 8.07 16.63
N LEU A 19 -0.93 8.05 15.45
CA LEU A 19 -0.98 9.18 14.51
C LEU A 19 -2.42 9.51 14.09
N ARG A 20 -3.25 8.49 13.86
CA ARG A 20 -4.67 8.68 13.53
C ARG A 20 -5.46 9.29 14.68
N MET A 21 -5.20 8.88 15.93
CA MET A 21 -5.85 9.46 17.11
C MET A 21 -5.49 10.94 17.26
N GLU A 22 -4.21 11.30 17.11
CA GLU A 22 -3.75 12.70 17.16
C GLU A 22 -4.34 13.56 16.03
N LEU A 23 -4.41 13.01 14.82
CA LEU A 23 -5.02 13.72 13.69
C LEU A 23 -6.53 13.90 13.87
N ALA A 24 -7.23 12.93 14.45
CA ALA A 24 -8.64 13.06 14.79
C ALA A 24 -8.86 14.10 15.90
N ALA A 25 -7.98 14.13 16.91
CA ALA A 25 -8.02 15.13 17.98
C ALA A 25 -7.73 16.56 17.46
N ALA A 26 -6.94 16.70 16.38
CA ALA A 26 -6.64 17.99 15.76
C ALA A 26 -7.82 18.63 15.00
N GLY A 27 -8.97 17.94 14.92
CA GLY A 27 -10.22 18.42 14.35
C GLY A 27 -10.37 18.21 12.84
N GLU A 28 -11.62 18.28 12.36
CA GLU A 28 -12.02 17.93 10.98
C GLU A 28 -11.35 18.80 9.89
N ASP A 29 -10.89 19.97 10.28
CA ASP A 29 -10.38 20.99 9.39
C ASP A 29 -8.95 20.68 8.90
N ASN A 30 -8.35 19.55 9.30
CA ASN A 30 -7.01 19.11 8.89
C ASN A 30 -5.92 20.20 9.01
N LYS A 31 -6.13 21.19 9.91
CA LYS A 31 -5.23 22.35 10.07
C LYS A 31 -3.83 21.90 10.49
N ALA A 32 -3.74 20.87 11.32
CA ALA A 32 -2.47 20.26 11.70
C ALA A 32 -1.73 19.66 10.49
N LEU A 33 -2.41 18.91 9.62
CA LEU A 33 -1.82 18.37 8.40
C LEU A 33 -1.34 19.48 7.46
N ARG A 34 -2.11 20.56 7.31
CA ARG A 34 -1.71 21.72 6.49
C ARG A 34 -0.47 22.45 7.04
N LYS A 35 -0.25 22.43 8.36
CA LYS A 35 0.99 22.96 8.96
C LYS A 35 2.17 22.04 8.68
N ILE A 36 1.99 20.73 8.81
CA ILE A 36 3.03 19.74 8.51
C ILE A 36 3.42 19.79 7.03
N ALA A 37 2.45 19.94 6.13
CA ALA A 37 2.69 20.08 4.69
C ALA A 37 3.51 21.35 4.37
N ARG A 38 3.21 22.48 5.03
CA ARG A 38 4.02 23.71 4.89
C ARG A 38 5.46 23.51 5.33
N ALA A 39 5.68 22.90 6.49
CA ALA A 39 7.03 22.60 6.98
C ALA A 39 7.79 21.65 6.04
N LEU A 40 7.10 20.71 5.39
CA LEU A 40 7.72 19.83 4.38
C LEU A 40 8.19 20.64 3.16
N ILE A 41 7.37 21.58 2.69
CA ILE A 41 7.71 22.46 1.56
C ILE A 41 8.90 23.35 1.92
N GLU A 42 8.86 24.01 3.08
CA GLU A 42 9.96 24.87 3.54
C GLU A 42 11.29 24.11 3.64
N LYS A 43 11.27 22.86 4.13
CA LYS A 43 12.48 22.00 4.16
C LYS A 43 12.97 21.63 2.77
N ALA A 44 12.05 21.33 1.84
CA ALA A 44 12.41 21.03 0.46
C ALA A 44 13.03 22.26 -0.22
N GLU A 45 12.47 23.46 -0.02
CA GLU A 45 13.02 24.74 -0.50
C GLU A 45 14.40 25.04 0.08
N ALA A 46 14.64 24.67 1.34
CA ALA A 46 15.94 24.79 2.00
C ALA A 46 16.99 23.78 1.50
N GLY A 47 16.65 22.88 0.57
CA GLY A 47 17.58 21.92 -0.03
C GLY A 47 17.69 20.58 0.71
N ASP A 48 16.78 20.25 1.62
CA ASP A 48 16.72 18.92 2.24
C ASP A 48 16.34 17.87 1.18
N MET A 49 17.32 17.07 0.77
CA MET A 49 17.16 16.06 -0.27
C MET A 49 16.11 15.00 0.07
N GLN A 50 15.92 14.68 1.36
CA GLN A 50 14.89 13.73 1.79
C GLN A 50 13.50 14.35 1.65
N ALA A 51 13.34 15.63 2.02
CA ALA A 51 12.08 16.36 1.85
C ALA A 51 11.72 16.53 0.37
N ILE A 52 12.70 16.88 -0.48
CA ILE A 52 12.52 17.00 -1.94
C ILE A 52 12.04 15.68 -2.55
N LYS A 53 12.68 14.56 -2.18
CA LYS A 53 12.29 13.23 -2.68
C LYS A 53 10.89 12.84 -2.24
N GLU A 54 10.56 13.03 -0.96
CA GLU A 54 9.22 12.74 -0.43
C GLU A 54 8.13 13.62 -1.06
N LEU A 55 8.46 14.87 -1.40
CA LEU A 55 7.55 15.78 -2.11
C LEU A 55 7.31 15.29 -3.55
N ALA A 56 8.39 15.02 -4.31
CA ALA A 56 8.31 14.50 -5.67
C ALA A 56 7.55 13.16 -5.76
N ASP A 57 7.84 12.22 -4.85
CA ASP A 57 7.16 10.92 -4.77
C ASP A 57 5.64 11.04 -4.55
N ARG A 58 5.16 12.14 -3.95
CA ARG A 58 3.73 12.39 -3.66
C ARG A 58 3.02 13.16 -4.75
N THR A 59 3.72 14.05 -5.46
CA THR A 59 3.14 14.86 -6.55
C THR A 59 3.20 14.14 -7.88
N ASP A 60 4.36 13.60 -8.23
CA ASP A 60 4.62 12.98 -9.54
C ASP A 60 4.44 11.47 -9.51
N GLY A 61 4.27 10.92 -8.29
CA GLY A 61 4.15 9.49 -8.05
C GLY A 61 5.51 8.78 -8.03
N LYS A 62 5.56 7.63 -7.35
CA LYS A 62 6.76 6.80 -7.32
C LYS A 62 6.87 6.02 -8.63
N VAL A 63 8.08 5.89 -9.14
CA VAL A 63 8.37 4.97 -10.25
C VAL A 63 7.91 3.56 -9.84
N PRO A 64 7.09 2.87 -10.66
CA PRO A 64 6.68 1.51 -10.36
C PRO A 64 7.91 0.63 -10.20
N GLN A 65 8.05 -0.02 -9.04
CA GLN A 65 9.12 -0.97 -8.83
C GLN A 65 8.82 -2.21 -9.69
N ALA A 66 9.70 -2.52 -10.64
CA ALA A 66 9.60 -3.74 -11.41
C ALA A 66 9.80 -4.95 -10.48
N LEU A 67 8.85 -5.88 -10.50
CA LEU A 67 9.02 -7.21 -9.92
C LEU A 67 9.85 -8.02 -10.91
N ILE A 68 11.15 -8.15 -10.65
CA ILE A 68 12.09 -8.91 -11.48
C ILE A 68 12.58 -10.09 -10.65
N GLY A 69 12.50 -11.30 -11.20
CA GLY A 69 13.11 -12.49 -10.60
C GLY A 69 14.60 -12.54 -10.93
N ASP A 70 15.41 -13.07 -10.02
CA ASP A 70 16.82 -13.37 -10.27
C ASP A 70 17.00 -14.83 -10.75
N GLU A 71 18.21 -15.22 -11.17
CA GLU A 71 18.49 -16.59 -11.66
C GLU A 71 18.24 -17.67 -10.59
N GLU A 72 18.35 -17.34 -9.30
CA GLU A 72 18.09 -18.26 -8.19
C GLU A 72 16.62 -18.28 -7.77
N ASN A 73 15.86 -17.22 -8.06
CA ASN A 73 14.48 -16.98 -7.66
C ASN A 73 13.66 -16.34 -8.80
N PRO A 74 13.37 -17.11 -9.87
CA PRO A 74 12.52 -16.63 -10.96
C PRO A 74 11.07 -16.41 -10.50
N ILE A 75 10.43 -15.38 -11.05
CA ILE A 75 9.01 -15.11 -10.78
C ILE A 75 8.16 -16.09 -11.58
N ASN A 76 7.42 -16.96 -10.87
CA ASN A 76 6.46 -17.88 -11.47
C ASN A 76 5.05 -17.28 -11.42
N LEU A 77 4.49 -16.90 -12.58
CA LEU A 77 3.08 -16.52 -12.69
C LEU A 77 2.21 -17.77 -12.85
N ILE A 78 1.42 -18.09 -11.81
CA ILE A 78 0.45 -19.19 -11.86
C ILE A 78 -0.88 -18.64 -12.39
N HIS A 79 -1.22 -18.97 -13.64
CA HIS A 79 -2.52 -18.64 -14.22
C HIS A 79 -3.49 -19.81 -13.94
N LYS A 80 -4.48 -19.58 -13.07
CA LYS A 80 -5.57 -20.56 -12.85
C LYS A 80 -6.70 -20.28 -13.83
N ILE A 81 -6.93 -21.20 -14.76
CA ILE A 81 -8.12 -21.16 -15.63
C ILE A 81 -9.15 -22.12 -15.05
N GLU A 82 -10.26 -21.59 -14.56
CA GLU A 82 -11.41 -22.38 -14.11
C GLU A 82 -12.47 -22.40 -15.21
N ARG A 83 -12.92 -23.61 -15.59
CA ARG A 83 -14.10 -23.78 -16.45
C ARG A 83 -15.25 -24.24 -15.57
N VAL A 84 -16.27 -23.39 -15.43
CA VAL A 84 -17.54 -23.75 -14.81
C VAL A 84 -18.43 -24.33 -15.90
N ILE A 85 -18.65 -25.65 -15.87
CA ILE A 85 -19.59 -26.34 -16.75
C ILE A 85 -20.90 -26.46 -15.98
N VAL A 86 -21.94 -25.76 -16.43
CA VAL A 86 -23.29 -25.90 -15.89
C VAL A 86 -23.99 -27.03 -16.65
N ASP A 87 -24.43 -28.05 -15.94
CA ASP A 87 -25.29 -29.09 -16.51
C ASP A 87 -26.68 -28.51 -16.76
N ALA A 88 -27.10 -28.43 -18.02
CA ALA A 88 -28.40 -27.93 -18.40
C ALA A 88 -29.57 -28.80 -17.87
N ALA A 89 -29.30 -30.04 -17.49
CA ALA A 89 -30.30 -30.95 -16.92
C ALA A 89 -30.58 -30.72 -15.43
N ASN A 90 -29.81 -29.87 -14.74
CA ASN A 90 -30.02 -29.61 -13.31
C ASN A 90 -29.74 -28.14 -12.95
N PRO A 91 -30.75 -27.24 -13.07
CA PRO A 91 -30.57 -25.80 -12.87
C PRO A 91 -30.36 -25.39 -11.41
N ASP A 92 -30.56 -26.28 -10.44
CA ASP A 92 -30.53 -25.96 -9.02
C ASP A 92 -29.36 -26.62 -8.30
N ARG A 93 -28.19 -25.96 -8.35
CA ARG A 93 -27.28 -25.91 -7.19
C ARG A 93 -26.46 -24.63 -7.26
N SER A 94 -26.95 -23.65 -6.51
CA SER A 94 -26.19 -22.48 -6.09
C SER A 94 -24.85 -22.90 -5.48
N GLY A 95 -23.79 -22.20 -5.91
CA GLY A 95 -22.42 -22.52 -5.59
C GLY A 95 -22.08 -22.45 -4.09
N ILE A 96 -21.13 -23.31 -3.73
CA ILE A 96 -20.05 -23.00 -2.78
C ILE A 96 -18.75 -23.23 -3.55
#